data_AF-A0A2S6AZB3-F1
#
_entry.id   AF-A0A2S6AZB3-F1
#
_cell.length_a   1.000
_cell.length_b   1.000
_cell.length_c   1.000
_cell.angle_alpha   90.00
_cell.angle_beta   90.00
_cell.angle_gamma   90.00
#
_symmetry.space_group_name_H-M   'P 1'
#
loop_
_entity.id
_entity.type
_entity.pdbx_description
1 polymer ?
#
loop_
_entity_poly.entity_id
_entity_poly.type
_entity_poly.pdbx_seq_one_letter_code
_entity_poly.pdbx_strand_id
1 'polypeptide(L)' 'KNFDVTITQGNTRYRDKINETTVRTDANGQFSVTWPEAGMYWLEATGKDTKTSVPAAKERRLSYAATLEVMP' A
#
# COMPACT_ATOMS: atom_id res chain seq x y z
N LYS A 1 2.03 4.54 -14.49
CA LYS A 1 2.55 3.22 -14.02
C LYS A 1 1.66 2.82 -12.88
N ASN A 2 1.07 1.63 -12.93
CA ASN A 2 0.18 1.13 -11.90
C ASN A 2 1.02 0.57 -10.74
N PHE A 3 0.54 0.77 -9.51
CA PHE A 3 1.15 0.27 -8.28
C PHE A 3 0.28 -0.81 -7.67
N ASP A 4 0.92 -1.69 -6.91
CA ASP A 4 0.21 -2.63 -6.05
C ASP A 4 0.16 -1.99 -4.67
N VAL A 5 -1.03 -1.94 -4.09
CA VAL A 5 -1.32 -1.38 -2.78
C VAL A 5 -1.75 -2.53 -1.89
N THR A 6 -0.99 -2.76 -0.84
CA THR A 6 -1.31 -3.74 0.20
C THR A 6 -1.99 -3.03 1.36
N ILE A 7 -3.10 -3.60 1.81
CA ILE A 7 -3.89 -3.13 2.94
C ILE A 7 -4.01 -4.29 3.92
N THR A 8 -3.48 -4.08 5.12
CA THR A 8 -3.43 -5.10 6.17
C THR A 8 -4.18 -4.60 7.38
N GLN A 9 -5.14 -5.39 7.85
CA GLN A 9 -5.82 -5.06 9.09
C GLN A 9 -4.81 -5.02 10.27
N GLY A 10 -4.94 -4.03 11.14
CA GLY A 10 -4.09 -3.85 12.31
C GLY A 10 -4.25 -4.94 13.38
N ASN A 11 -3.50 -4.86 14.48
CA ASN A 11 -3.54 -5.84 15.59
C ASN A 11 -3.27 -7.30 15.16
N THR A 12 -2.35 -7.53 14.22
CA THR A 12 -2.02 -8.85 13.67
C THR A 12 -0.90 -9.59 14.42
N ARG A 13 -0.31 -9.00 15.47
CA ARG A 13 0.88 -9.53 16.16
C ARG A 13 0.73 -10.97 16.71
N TYR A 14 -0.50 -11.45 16.90
CA TYR A 14 -0.80 -12.81 17.36
C TYR A 14 -1.88 -13.51 16.52
N ARG A 15 -2.10 -13.09 15.26
CA ARG A 15 -3.05 -13.75 14.37
C ARG A 15 -2.38 -14.78 13.47
N ASP A 16 -2.99 -15.96 13.39
CA ASP A 16 -2.59 -17.02 12.44
C ASP A 16 -2.80 -16.63 10.98
N LYS A 17 -3.71 -15.68 10.72
CA LYS A 17 -3.99 -15.14 9.38
C LYS A 17 -3.90 -13.62 9.38
N ILE A 18 -3.03 -13.11 8.52
CA ILE A 18 -2.93 -11.69 8.19
C ILE A 18 -4.03 -11.43 7.16
N ASN A 19 -5.11 -10.76 7.56
CA ASN A 19 -6.20 -10.35 6.66
C ASN A 19 -5.69 -9.23 5.74
N GLU A 20 -4.89 -9.60 4.75
CA GLU A 20 -4.32 -8.72 3.76
C GLU A 20 -5.19 -8.66 2.50
N THR A 21 -5.31 -7.47 1.94
CA THR A 21 -5.92 -7.24 0.62
C THR A 21 -4.92 -6.48 -0.25
N THR A 22 -4.59 -7.04 -1.41
CA THR A 22 -3.77 -6.36 -2.42
C THR A 22 -4.66 -5.87 -3.55
N VAL A 23 -4.59 -4.58 -3.86
CA VAL A 23 -5.30 -3.96 -4.99
C VAL A 23 -4.32 -3.29 -5.94
N ARG A 24 -4.68 -3.31 -7.23
CA ARG A 24 -3.92 -2.70 -8.32
C ARG A 24 -4.48 -1.31 -8.58
N THR A 25 -3.65 -0.28 -8.59
CA THR A 25 -4.10 1.05 -9.00
C THR A 25 -4.44 1.09 -10.49
N ASP A 26 -5.25 2.05 -10.90
CA ASP A 26 -5.44 2.41 -12.30
C ASP A 26 -4.24 3.20 -12.87
N ALA A 27 -4.37 3.66 -14.12
CA ALA A 27 -3.33 4.44 -14.79
C ALA A 27 -3.04 5.80 -14.13
N ASN A 28 -4.02 6.34 -13.39
CA ASN A 28 -3.95 7.59 -12.65
C ASN A 28 -3.44 7.40 -11.21
N GLY A 29 -3.18 6.17 -10.78
CA GLY A 29 -2.76 5.87 -9.41
C GLY A 29 -3.92 5.74 -8.40
N GLN A 30 -5.16 5.66 -8.88
CA GLN A 30 -6.36 5.53 -8.05
C GLN A 30 -6.70 4.06 -7.81
N PHE A 31 -7.29 3.73 -6.67
CA PHE A 31 -7.82 2.41 -6.37
C PHE A 31 -9.07 2.56 -5.48
N SER A 32 -9.86 1.50 -5.36
CA SER A 32 -11.00 1.44 -4.46
C SER A 32 -10.88 0.20 -3.59
N VAL A 33 -11.34 0.34 -2.34
CA VAL A 33 -11.34 -0.74 -1.36
C VAL A 33 -12.66 -0.73 -0.61
N THR A 34 -13.23 -1.91 -0.40
CA THR A 34 -14.38 -2.11 0.49
C THR A 34 -13.84 -2.64 1.81
N TRP A 35 -14.11 -1.93 2.90
CA TRP A 35 -13.66 -2.32 4.23
C TRP A 35 -14.55 -3.45 4.77
N PRO A 36 -13.98 -4.60 5.16
CA PRO A 36 -14.77 -5.71 5.67
C PRO A 36 -15.31 -5.44 7.09
N GLU A 37 -14.63 -4.60 7.86
CA GLU A 37 -15.00 -4.26 9.24
C GLU A 37 -14.43 -2.90 9.65
N ALA A 38 -14.94 -2.34 10.75
CA ALA A 38 -14.36 -1.15 11.37
C ALA A 38 -13.03 -1.49 12.06
N GLY A 39 -12.13 -0.52 12.14
CA GLY A 39 -10.85 -0.66 12.82
C GLY A 39 -9.68 0.00 12.10
N MET A 40 -8.48 -0.28 12.61
CA MET A 40 -7.22 0.27 12.08
C MET A 40 -6.69 -0.61 10.95
N TYR A 41 -6.23 0.01 9.88
CA TYR A 41 -5.61 -0.65 8.73
C TYR A 41 -4.27 0.02 8.40
N TRP A 42 -3.27 -0.81 8.11
CA TRP A 42 -2.01 -0.37 7.54
C TRP A 42 -2.08 -0.48 6.02
N LEU A 43 -1.78 0.62 5.34
CA LEU A 43 -1.68 0.68 3.90
C LEU A 43 -0.23 0.89 3.50
N GLU A 44 0.24 0.13 2.52
CA GLU A 44 1.55 0.32 1.92
C GLU A 44 1.51 0.18 0.40
N ALA A 45 2.35 0.96 -0.27
CA ALA A 45 2.62 0.84 -1.69
C ALA A 45 4.10 1.09 -1.95
N THR A 46 4.71 0.27 -2.80
CA THR A 46 6.11 0.44 -3.20
C THR A 46 6.27 0.51 -4.70
N GLY A 47 7.28 1.24 -5.15
CA GLY A 47 7.56 1.48 -6.55
C GLY A 47 9.04 1.53 -6.81
N LYS A 48 9.45 1.03 -7.98
CA LYS A 48 10.84 1.07 -8.47
C LYS A 48 10.86 1.48 -9.92
N ASP A 49 11.73 2.43 -10.30
CA ASP A 49 12.00 2.74 -11.71
C ASP A 49 13.44 3.27 -11.91
N THR A 50 13.81 3.48 -13.17
CA THR A 50 15.12 4.02 -13.59
C THR A 50 15.08 5.51 -13.93
N LYS A 51 14.00 6.21 -13.62
CA LYS A 51 13.81 7.64 -13.91
C LYS A 51 14.48 8.49 -12.81
N THR A 52 15.77 8.31 -12.66
CA THR A 52 16.57 9.04 -11.67
C THR A 52 16.88 10.46 -12.16
N SER A 53 17.00 11.40 -11.23
CA SER A 53 17.49 12.76 -11.52
C SER A 53 18.95 12.97 -11.08
N VAL A 54 19.49 12.03 -10.29
CA VAL A 54 20.87 12.07 -9.80
C VAL A 54 21.73 11.22 -10.73
N PRO A 55 22.77 11.79 -11.40
CA PRO A 55 23.54 11.07 -12.42
C PRO A 55 24.20 9.77 -11.95
N ALA A 56 24.58 9.68 -10.67
CA ALA A 56 25.18 8.47 -10.09
C ALA A 56 24.15 7.39 -9.71
N ALA A 57 22.84 7.71 -9.68
CA ALA A 57 21.79 6.80 -9.26
C ALA A 57 21.26 5.98 -10.44
N LYS A 58 21.30 4.64 -10.32
CA LYS A 58 20.78 3.71 -11.34
C LYS A 58 19.28 3.43 -11.21
N GLU A 59 18.69 3.77 -10.07
CA GLU A 59 17.33 3.42 -9.71
C GLU A 59 16.78 4.40 -8.68
N ARG A 60 15.47 4.67 -8.70
CA ARG A 60 14.77 5.23 -7.55
C ARG A 60 13.71 4.28 -7.01
N ARG A 61 13.56 4.31 -5.69
CA ARG A 61 12.51 3.61 -4.95
C ARG A 61 11.54 4.64 -4.37
N LEU A 62 10.26 4.30 -4.43
CA LEU A 62 9.16 5.06 -3.87
C LEU A 62 8.49 4.17 -2.84
N SER A 63 8.18 4.74 -1.69
CA SER A 63 7.41 4.06 -0.65
C SER A 63 6.35 5.03 -0.15
N TYR A 64 5.12 4.56 -0.06
CA TYR A 64 4.03 5.27 0.60
C TYR A 64 3.44 4.35 1.65
N ALA A 65 3.24 4.89 2.85
CA ALA A 65 2.66 4.16 3.96
C ALA A 65 1.68 5.06 4.70
N ALA A 66 0.56 4.50 5.11
CA ALA A 66 -0.47 5.22 5.85
C ALA A 66 -1.17 4.29 6.85
N THR A 67 -1.60 4.87 7.96
CA THR A 67 -2.52 4.23 8.89
C THR A 67 -3.91 4.83 8.67
N LEU A 68 -4.90 3.98 8.47
CA LEU A 68 -6.29 4.36 8.25
C LEU A 68 -7.14 3.84 9.39
N GLU A 69 -8.02 4.68 9.92
CA GLU A 69 -9.04 4.31 10.89
C GLU A 69 -10.41 4.30 10.21
N VAL A 70 -11.08 3.15 10.22
CA VAL A 70 -12.42 2.98 9.66
C VAL A 70 -13.41 2.95 10.83
N MET A 71 -14.31 3.94 10.85
CA MET A 71 -15.36 4.05 11.87
C MET A 71 -16.61 3.22 11.47
N PRO A 72 -17.41 2.76 12.45
CA PRO A 72 -18.69 2.09 12.20
C PRO A 72 -19.76 2.98 11.54
#